data_AF-A0A1F4CMT1-F1
#
_entry.id   AF-A0A1F4CMT1-F1
#
_cell.length_a   1.000
_cell.length_b   1.000
_cell.length_c   1.000
_cell.angle_alpha   90.00
_cell.angle_beta   90.00
_cell.angle_gamma   90.00
#
_symmetry.space_group_name_H-M   'P 1'
#
loop_
_entity.id
_entity.type
_entity.pdbx_description
1 polymer ?
#
loop_
_entity_poly.entity_id
_entity_poly.type
_entity_poly.pdbx_seq_one_letter_code
_entity_poly.pdbx_strand_id
1 'polypeptide(L)'
;MRAYVKNHSLGLEVPYRYGSETRRYLPDFIVLVDDGHGDDDLLHLIVEIKGYWREDAKEKKSTMDTYWVPGVNHLGTHGRWAFAEFTEVYQIEADFEKKVEAEFNKMIESIVLSGVPAAMHR
;
A
#
# COMPACT_ATOMS: atom_id res chain seq x y z
N MET A 1 5.62 2.90 -12.10
CA MET A 1 6.26 2.56 -10.80
C MET A 1 7.70 3.08 -10.81
N ARG A 2 8.21 3.66 -9.70
CA ARG A 2 9.58 4.21 -9.62
C ARG A 2 10.57 3.29 -8.92
N ALA A 3 10.18 2.72 -7.78
CA ALA A 3 11.03 1.82 -6.99
C ALA A 3 10.19 0.98 -6.04
N TYR A 4 10.75 -0.11 -5.52
CA TYR A 4 10.16 -0.90 -4.44
C TYR A 4 11.23 -1.41 -3.49
N VAL A 5 10.80 -1.72 -2.27
CA VAL A 5 11.65 -2.38 -1.27
C VAL A 5 10.81 -3.37 -0.47
N LYS A 6 11.41 -4.53 -0.17
CA LYS A 6 10.84 -5.47 0.81
C LYS A 6 11.07 -4.92 2.21
N ASN A 7 10.06 -4.95 3.07
CA ASN A 7 10.13 -4.46 4.45
C ASN A 7 11.01 -5.34 5.37
N HIS A 8 11.82 -6.24 4.80
CA HIS A 8 12.72 -7.07 5.55
C HIS A 8 13.82 -6.20 6.17
N SER A 9 13.88 -6.14 7.50
CA SER A 9 14.83 -5.35 8.28
C SER A 9 14.74 -3.83 8.12
N LEU A 10 13.65 -3.29 7.56
CA LEU A 10 13.43 -1.84 7.51
C LEU A 10 12.73 -1.28 8.75
N GLY A 11 12.02 -2.14 9.49
CA GLY A 11 11.36 -1.75 10.75
C GLY A 11 10.08 -0.93 10.56
N LEU A 12 9.45 -0.93 9.37
CA LEU A 12 8.10 -0.39 9.25
C LEU A 12 7.13 -1.38 9.89
N GLU A 13 6.55 -0.98 11.01
CA GLU A 13 5.60 -1.79 11.76
C GLU A 13 4.39 -0.95 12.15
N VAL A 14 3.21 -1.53 12.00
CA VAL A 14 1.94 -0.87 12.33
C VAL A 14 1.33 -1.55 13.54
N PRO A 15 1.15 -0.86 14.67
CA PRO A 15 0.44 -1.43 15.81
C PRO A 15 -1.05 -1.57 15.47
N TYR A 16 -1.64 -2.72 15.78
CA TYR A 16 -3.06 -2.98 15.60
C TYR A 16 -3.66 -3.74 16.80
N ARG A 17 -4.99 -3.70 16.93
CA ARG A 17 -5.71 -4.46 17.95
C ARG A 17 -6.30 -5.73 17.37
N TYR A 18 -6.08 -6.85 18.04
CA TYR A 18 -6.72 -8.14 17.77
C TYR A 18 -7.47 -8.58 19.03
N GLY A 19 -8.79 -8.37 19.05
CA GLY A 19 -9.58 -8.48 20.28
C GLY A 19 -9.06 -7.52 21.35
N SER A 20 -8.60 -8.06 22.48
CA SER A 20 -8.02 -7.27 23.58
C SER A 20 -6.49 -7.15 23.52
N GLU A 21 -5.84 -7.82 22.56
CA GLU A 21 -4.39 -7.82 22.42
C GLU A 21 -3.93 -6.70 21.48
N THR A 22 -2.79 -6.08 21.81
CA THR A 22 -2.07 -5.22 20.89
C THR A 22 -1.00 -6.06 20.19
N ARG A 23 -1.03 -6.06 18.86
CA ARG A 23 -0.10 -6.81 18.00
C ARG A 23 0.57 -5.86 17.02
N ARG A 24 1.63 -6.34 16.37
CA ARG A 24 2.37 -5.62 15.34
C ARG A 24 2.12 -6.26 13.99
N TYR A 25 1.72 -5.44 13.03
CA TYR A 25 1.60 -5.79 11.63
C TYR A 25 2.88 -5.34 10.91
N LEU A 26 3.50 -6.25 10.18
CA LEU A 26 4.67 -5.98 9.33
C LEU A 26 4.22 -6.18 7.88
N PRO A 27 4.01 -5.11 7.10
CA PRO A 27 3.68 -5.26 5.68
C PRO A 27 4.85 -5.86 4.90
N ASP A 28 4.57 -6.50 3.77
CA ASP A 28 5.60 -7.15 2.95
C ASP A 28 6.48 -6.16 2.18
N PHE A 29 5.85 -5.16 1.53
CA PHE A 29 6.53 -4.24 0.61
C PHE A 29 6.10 -2.79 0.78
N ILE A 30 7.01 -1.88 0.40
CA ILE A 30 6.75 -0.47 0.20
C ILE A 30 7.15 -0.14 -1.24
N VAL A 31 6.24 0.48 -1.99
CA VAL A 31 6.45 0.85 -3.39
C VAL A 31 6.30 2.35 -3.55
N LEU A 32 7.28 2.96 -4.23
CA LEU A 32 7.20 4.34 -4.66
C LEU A 32 6.55 4.41 -6.03
N VAL A 33 5.42 5.10 -6.07
CA VAL A 33 4.55 5.22 -7.23
C VAL A 33 4.52 6.66 -7.71
N ASP A 34 4.73 6.83 -9.02
CA ASP A 34 4.37 8.05 -9.71
C ASP A 34 2.92 7.89 -10.19
N ASP A 35 2.00 8.60 -9.53
CA ASP A 35 0.57 8.63 -9.84
C ASP A 35 0.16 9.92 -10.56
N GLY A 36 1.11 10.60 -11.22
CA GLY A 36 0.86 11.81 -12.02
C GLY A 36 1.00 13.13 -11.25
N HIS A 37 1.45 13.07 -10.00
CA HIS A 37 1.68 14.24 -9.15
C HIS A 37 3.11 14.82 -9.28
N GLY A 38 3.98 14.17 -10.06
CA GLY A 38 5.35 14.61 -10.32
C GLY A 38 6.39 14.02 -9.36
N ASP A 39 7.66 14.20 -9.72
CA ASP A 39 8.81 13.56 -9.05
C ASP A 39 8.97 13.91 -7.57
N ASP A 40 8.45 15.07 -7.16
CA ASP A 40 8.55 15.59 -5.80
C ASP A 40 7.35 15.19 -4.90
N ASP A 41 6.32 14.54 -5.46
CA ASP A 41 5.11 14.13 -4.74
C ASP A 41 4.74 12.67 -5.07
N LEU A 42 5.67 11.74 -4.82
CA LEU A 42 5.44 10.31 -5.01
C LEU A 42 4.54 9.70 -3.93
N LEU A 43 3.72 8.72 -4.34
CA LEU A 43 2.87 7.94 -3.45
C LEU A 43 3.64 6.75 -2.87
N HIS A 44 3.65 6.63 -1.53
CA HIS A 44 4.13 5.45 -0.81
C HIS A 44 3.01 4.42 -0.68
N LEU A 45 3.07 3.38 -1.49
CA LEU A 45 2.07 2.31 -1.47
C LEU A 45 2.59 1.14 -0.64
N ILE A 46 1.94 0.87 0.49
CA ILE A 46 2.17 -0.33 1.30
C ILE A 46 1.42 -1.49 0.65
N VAL A 47 2.11 -2.61 0.46
CA VAL A 47 1.51 -3.81 -0.14
C VAL A 47 1.71 -5.03 0.74
N GLU A 48 0.58 -5.69 0.99
CA GLU A 48 0.49 -7.00 1.63
C GLU A 48 0.24 -8.07 0.58
N ILE A 49 1.05 -9.13 0.57
CA ILE A 49 0.78 -10.32 -0.24
C ILE A 49 0.00 -11.31 0.62
N LYS A 50 -1.28 -11.50 0.29
CA LYS A 50 -2.10 -12.49 0.99
C LYS A 50 -1.78 -13.90 0.49
N GLY A 51 -1.23 -14.71 1.40
CA GLY A 51 -1.27 -16.16 1.31
C GLY A 51 -2.61 -16.74 1.79
N TYR A 52 -2.62 -18.02 2.15
CA TYR A 52 -3.80 -18.69 2.74
C TYR A 52 -4.39 -17.89 3.91
N TRP A 53 -5.72 -17.82 3.98
CA TRP A 53 -6.47 -16.96 4.91
C TRP A 53 -6.00 -17.12 6.36
N ARG A 54 -5.58 -15.99 6.96
CA ARG A 54 -5.32 -15.87 8.39
C ARG A 54 -6.46 -15.09 9.04
N GLU A 55 -6.86 -15.53 10.23
CA GLU A 55 -7.96 -14.94 11.01
C GLU A 55 -7.77 -13.44 11.25
N ASP A 56 -6.52 -12.97 11.35
CA ASP A 56 -6.15 -11.58 11.65
C ASP A 56 -6.10 -10.63 10.44
N ALA A 57 -6.36 -11.13 9.22
CA ALA A 57 -6.26 -10.34 8.00
C ALA A 57 -7.26 -9.17 7.97
N LYS A 58 -8.43 -9.35 8.59
CA LYS A 58 -9.49 -8.33 8.62
C LYS A 58 -9.09 -7.15 9.51
N GLU A 59 -8.51 -7.43 10.67
CA GLU A 59 -8.10 -6.41 11.65
C GLU A 59 -6.92 -5.59 11.13
N LYS A 60 -5.96 -6.23 10.44
CA LYS A 60 -4.85 -5.53 9.76
C LYS A 60 -5.37 -4.57 8.69
N LYS A 61 -6.22 -5.07 7.78
CA LYS A 61 -6.84 -4.24 6.75
C LYS A 61 -7.59 -3.06 7.34
N SER A 62 -8.48 -3.33 8.31
CA SER A 62 -9.24 -2.27 8.98
C SER A 62 -8.31 -1.25 9.63
N THR A 63 -7.19 -1.70 10.21
CA THR A 63 -6.20 -0.79 10.81
C THR A 63 -5.58 0.14 9.78
N MET A 64 -5.16 -0.40 8.63
CA MET A 64 -4.58 0.39 7.55
C MET A 64 -5.57 1.39 6.97
N ASP A 65 -6.76 0.91 6.58
CA ASP A 65 -7.78 1.71 5.88
C ASP A 65 -8.41 2.78 6.78
N THR A 66 -8.62 2.47 8.06
CA THR A 66 -9.42 3.32 8.96
C THR A 66 -8.57 4.26 9.82
N TYR A 67 -7.37 3.83 10.21
CA TYR A 67 -6.58 4.55 11.21
C TYR A 67 -5.22 4.97 10.68
N TRP A 68 -4.41 4.03 10.19
CA TRP A 68 -3.00 4.29 9.95
C TRP A 68 -2.76 5.17 8.72
N VAL A 69 -3.31 4.79 7.55
CA VAL A 69 -3.14 5.57 6.32
C VAL A 69 -3.78 6.97 6.45
N PRO A 70 -5.02 7.12 6.93
CA PRO A 70 -5.58 8.45 7.18
C PRO A 70 -4.73 9.27 8.17
N GLY A 71 -4.24 8.63 9.24
CA GLY A 71 -3.45 9.29 10.27
C GLY A 71 -2.12 9.83 9.77
N VAL A 72 -1.33 9.02 9.04
CA VAL A 72 -0.04 9.48 8.49
C VAL A 72 -0.22 10.56 7.43
N ASN A 73 -1.25 10.43 6.58
CA ASN A 73 -1.56 11.43 5.56
C ASN A 73 -2.03 12.75 6.18
N HIS A 74 -2.82 12.70 7.25
CA HIS A 74 -3.27 13.90 7.95
C HIS A 74 -2.11 14.64 8.64
N LEU A 75 -1.11 13.90 9.14
CA LEU A 75 0.08 14.50 9.73
C LEU A 75 0.89 15.29 8.68
N GLY A 76 0.90 14.85 7.42
CA GLY A 76 1.47 15.59 6.29
C GLY A 76 3.00 15.70 6.27
N THR A 77 3.72 15.05 7.20
CA THR A 77 5.19 15.12 7.33
C THR A 77 5.94 13.98 6.65
N HIS A 78 5.23 12.96 6.18
CA HIS A 78 5.82 11.73 5.64
C HIS A 78 5.42 11.45 4.19
N GLY A 79 4.97 12.48 3.46
CA GLY A 79 4.42 12.32 2.11
C GLY A 79 3.06 11.63 2.12
N ARG A 80 2.62 11.18 0.94
CA ARG A 80 1.33 10.49 0.75
C ARG A 80 1.49 8.98 0.84
N TRP A 81 0.54 8.34 1.51
CA TRP A 81 0.50 6.90 1.72
C TRP A 81 -0.82 6.29 1.25
N ALA A 82 -0.74 5.07 0.75
CA ALA A 82 -1.88 4.23 0.43
C ALA A 82 -1.60 2.77 0.80
N PHE A 83 -2.64 1.93 0.83
CA PHE A 83 -2.54 0.51 1.21
C PHE A 83 -3.24 -0.39 0.18
N ALA A 84 -2.60 -1.51 -0.16
CA ALA A 84 -3.13 -2.53 -1.06
C ALA A 84 -2.94 -3.94 -0.48
N GLU A 85 -3.85 -4.83 -0.84
CA GLU A 85 -3.73 -6.26 -0.56
C GLU A 85 -3.79 -7.04 -1.87
N PHE A 86 -2.79 -7.88 -2.13
CA PHE A 86 -2.76 -8.75 -3.31
C PHE A 86 -3.19 -10.15 -2.90
N THR A 87 -4.40 -10.54 -3.29
CA THR A 87 -4.88 -11.92 -3.17
C THR A 87 -4.42 -12.71 -4.40
N GLU A 88 -3.75 -13.84 -4.17
CA GLU A 88 -3.28 -14.76 -5.21
C GLU A 88 -2.08 -14.26 -6.03
N VAL A 89 -0.88 -14.30 -5.45
CA VAL A 89 0.31 -14.57 -6.28
C VAL A 89 1.27 -15.55 -5.59
N TYR A 90 0.93 -16.85 -5.65
CA TYR A 90 1.90 -17.90 -5.39
C TYR A 90 2.90 -17.96 -6.55
N GLN A 91 4.19 -17.99 -6.17
CA GLN A 91 5.39 -18.04 -7.01
C GLN A 91 5.59 -16.82 -7.91
N ILE A 92 6.20 -15.78 -7.36
CA ILE A 92 6.91 -14.82 -8.20
C ILE A 92 8.33 -14.62 -7.70
N GLU A 93 9.24 -15.44 -8.21
CA GLU A 93 10.68 -15.11 -8.25
C GLU A 93 11.08 -14.64 -9.65
N ALA A 94 10.52 -15.23 -10.72
CA ALA A 94 10.95 -14.90 -12.09
C ALA A 94 10.19 -13.71 -12.73
N ASP A 95 8.93 -13.47 -12.35
CA ASP A 95 8.06 -12.43 -12.96
C ASP A 95 7.48 -11.44 -11.93
N PHE A 96 8.07 -11.37 -10.73
CA PHE A 96 7.53 -10.57 -9.61
C PHE A 96 7.32 -9.14 -10.04
N GLU A 97 8.38 -8.54 -10.56
CA GLU A 97 8.40 -7.15 -11.00
C GLU A 97 7.34 -6.84 -12.06
N LYS A 98 7.18 -7.70 -13.07
CA LYS A 98 6.18 -7.47 -14.14
C LYS A 98 4.74 -7.63 -13.66
N LYS A 99 4.46 -8.64 -12.81
CA LYS A 99 3.11 -8.87 -12.28
C LYS A 99 2.73 -7.82 -11.25
N VAL A 100 3.67 -7.47 -10.37
CA VAL A 100 3.59 -6.32 -9.47
C VAL A 100 3.29 -5.09 -10.31
N GLU A 101 4.17 -4.69 -11.22
CA GLU A 101 3.96 -3.50 -12.05
C GLU A 101 2.58 -3.48 -12.73
N ALA A 102 2.12 -4.59 -13.31
CA ALA A 102 0.80 -4.69 -13.92
C ALA A 102 -0.37 -4.53 -12.91
N GLU A 103 -0.34 -5.21 -11.77
CA GLU A 103 -1.38 -5.09 -10.74
C GLU A 103 -1.34 -3.71 -10.06
N PHE A 104 -0.15 -3.16 -9.85
CA PHE A 104 0.04 -1.80 -9.36
C PHE A 104 -0.54 -0.78 -10.35
N ASN A 105 -0.27 -0.91 -11.64
CA ASN A 105 -0.83 0.00 -12.66
C ASN A 105 -2.36 -0.07 -12.66
N LYS A 106 -2.97 -1.27 -12.57
CA LYS A 106 -4.43 -1.40 -12.44
C LYS A 106 -4.97 -0.73 -11.18
N MET A 107 -4.28 -0.86 -10.06
CA MET A 107 -4.69 -0.22 -8.81
C MET A 107 -4.58 1.31 -8.90
N ILE A 108 -3.49 1.83 -9.46
CA ILE A 108 -3.30 3.27 -9.69
C ILE A 108 -4.41 3.78 -10.59
N GLU A 109 -4.71 3.10 -11.70
CA GLU A 109 -5.84 3.44 -12.56
C GLU A 109 -7.15 3.46 -11.77
N SER A 110 -7.41 2.47 -10.91
CA SER A 110 -8.62 2.45 -10.07
C SER A 110 -8.68 3.61 -9.07
N ILE A 111 -7.54 4.01 -8.48
CA ILE A 111 -7.47 5.14 -7.53
C ILE A 111 -7.66 6.46 -8.26
N VAL A 112 -6.98 6.64 -9.39
CA VAL A 112 -7.09 7.84 -10.24
C VAL A 112 -8.51 7.98 -10.78
N LEU A 113 -9.14 6.89 -11.24
CA LEU A 113 -10.51 6.91 -11.77
C LEU A 113 -11.59 7.11 -10.69
N SER A 114 -11.31 6.76 -9.43
CA SER A 114 -12.23 7.01 -8.31
C SER A 114 -12.08 8.42 -7.71
N GLY A 115 -11.04 9.16 -8.08
CA GLY A 115 -10.93 10.60 -7.90
C GLY A 115 -11.65 11.37 -9.02
N VAL A 116 -12.73 12.10 -8.67
CA VAL A 116 -13.45 13.06 -9.54
C VAL A 116 -12.46 14.07 -10.18
N PRO A 117 -12.67 14.50 -11.44
CA PRO A 117 -11.58 14.74 -12.41
C PRO A 117 -10.81 16.04 -12.19
N ALA A 118 -9.55 16.03 -12.62
CA ALA A 118 -8.75 17.23 -12.84
C ALA A 118 -9.50 18.17 -13.81
N ALA A 119 -10.11 19.20 -13.25
CA ALA A 119 -10.75 20.26 -14.01
C ALA A 119 -9.67 21.08 -14.75
N MET A 120 -9.75 21.00 -16.07
CA MET A 120 -9.52 22.06 -17.06
C MET A 120 -8.23 22.89 -17.00
N HIS A 121 -7.40 22.68 -18.03
CA HIS A 121 -6.60 23.73 -18.66
C HIS A 121 -7.40 25.04 -18.85
N ARG A 122 -6.89 26.14 -18.30
CA ARG A 122 -6.61 27.39 -19.00
C ARG A 122 -5.37 28.05 -18.44
#